data_AF-A0AAU7MZE6-F1
#
_entry.id   AF-A0AAU7MZE6-F1
#
_cell.length_a   1.000
_cell.length_b   1.000
_cell.length_c   1.000
_cell.angle_alpha   90.00
_cell.angle_beta   90.00
_cell.angle_gamma   90.00
#
_symmetry.space_group_name_H-M   'P 1'
#
loop_
_entity.id
_entity.type
_entity.pdbx_description
1 polymer ?
#
loop_
_entity_poly.entity_id
_entity_poly.type
_entity_poly.pdbx_seq_one_letter_code
_entity_poly.pdbx_strand_id
1 'polypeptide(L)'
;MKSNFKADLSKELRLSSLLDTYYQKHLKRYDFERVSELKKQLQGIDLILKDKQSGHFFFVDEKAQLDYINESLPTFAFELFYSKNGVQKQGWLFDVSKKTHFYALVTSIYSDEADVFTSCNITFVNREKLILRLHELGLNQSFLEELALDHKEVNGKLVLEGLDPKKEGYLYFSSTNKVEKPVNLILRLEFLNRIGVAKRLI
;
A
#
# COMPACT_ATOMS: atom_id res chain seq x y z
N MET A 1 -23.43 -9.92 -1.00
CA MET A 1 -22.04 -9.78 -0.50
C MET A 1 -22.13 -9.04 0.83
N LYS A 2 -22.03 -9.73 1.98
CA LYS A 2 -22.07 -9.07 3.30
C LYS A 2 -20.73 -8.36 3.49
N SER A 3 -20.76 -7.08 3.85
CA SER A 3 -19.57 -6.29 4.14
C SER A 3 -18.85 -6.87 5.36
N ASN A 4 -17.62 -7.36 5.17
CA ASN A 4 -16.72 -7.87 6.22
C ASN A 4 -16.02 -6.74 7.01
N PHE A 5 -16.45 -5.48 6.83
CA PHE A 5 -15.81 -4.30 7.39
C PHE A 5 -15.45 -4.40 8.88
N LYS A 6 -16.33 -4.98 9.71
CA LYS A 6 -16.05 -5.16 11.16
C LYS A 6 -14.96 -6.21 11.41
N ALA A 7 -14.93 -7.27 10.63
CA ALA A 7 -13.90 -8.31 10.74
C ALA A 7 -12.55 -7.78 10.25
N ASP A 8 -12.54 -7.04 9.14
CA ASP A 8 -11.33 -6.43 8.57
C ASP A 8 -10.73 -5.40 9.55
N LEU A 9 -11.58 -4.52 10.12
CA LEU A 9 -11.16 -3.56 11.15
C LEU A 9 -10.57 -4.26 12.38
N SER A 10 -11.14 -5.39 12.79
CA SER A 10 -10.62 -6.15 13.94
C SER A 10 -9.25 -6.77 13.67
N LYS A 11 -8.97 -7.17 12.42
CA LYS A 11 -7.66 -7.71 12.02
C LYS A 11 -6.60 -6.61 11.97
N GLU A 12 -6.93 -5.45 11.40
CA GLU A 12 -6.02 -4.29 11.36
C GLU A 12 -5.60 -3.83 12.76
N LEU A 13 -6.55 -3.76 13.70
CA LEU A 13 -6.27 -3.40 15.09
C LEU A 13 -5.30 -4.37 15.78
N ARG A 14 -5.47 -5.68 15.55
CA ARG A 14 -4.58 -6.70 16.12
C ARG A 14 -3.19 -6.64 15.49
N LEU A 15 -3.11 -6.47 14.17
CA LEU A 15 -1.85 -6.31 13.47
C LEU A 15 -1.09 -5.09 13.98
N SER A 16 -1.79 -3.98 14.23
CA SER A 16 -1.20 -2.73 14.73
C SER A 16 -0.38 -2.92 16.00
N SER A 17 -0.81 -3.81 16.92
CA SER A 17 -0.06 -4.10 18.15
C SER A 17 1.31 -4.76 17.88
N LEU A 18 1.36 -5.66 16.89
CA LEU A 18 2.62 -6.25 16.43
C LEU A 18 3.51 -5.20 15.76
N LEU A 19 2.93 -4.37 14.89
CA LEU A 19 3.65 -3.30 14.18
C LEU A 19 4.27 -2.30 15.16
N ASP A 20 3.52 -1.86 16.18
CA ASP A 20 4.00 -0.94 17.23
C ASP A 20 5.20 -1.51 17.98
N THR A 21 5.19 -2.81 18.27
CA THR A 21 6.34 -3.52 18.87
C THR A 21 7.57 -3.43 17.97
N TYR A 22 7.39 -3.61 16.66
CA TYR A 22 8.49 -3.50 15.70
C TYR A 22 8.98 -2.07 15.50
N TYR A 23 8.10 -1.07 15.44
CA TYR A 23 8.50 0.33 15.37
C TYR A 23 9.30 0.73 16.60
N GLN A 24 8.81 0.41 17.80
CA GLN A 24 9.51 0.67 19.06
C GLN A 24 10.90 0.00 19.09
N LYS A 25 10.98 -1.24 18.58
CA LYS A 25 12.23 -2.00 18.57
C LYS A 25 13.22 -1.51 17.52
N HIS A 26 12.78 -1.16 16.31
CA HIS A 26 13.67 -0.98 15.16
C HIS A 26 13.84 0.48 14.71
N LEU A 27 12.89 1.38 14.97
CA LEU A 27 12.98 2.80 14.61
C LEU A 27 13.81 3.61 15.62
N LYS A 28 15.06 3.24 15.87
CA LYS A 28 15.89 3.89 16.92
C LYS A 28 16.07 5.40 16.73
N ARG A 29 16.16 5.85 15.49
CA ARG A 29 16.33 7.26 15.10
C ARG A 29 15.04 8.08 15.14
N TYR A 30 13.88 7.44 15.27
CA TYR A 30 12.59 8.11 15.23
C TYR A 30 11.82 7.89 16.52
N ASP A 31 11.07 8.88 16.95
CA ASP A 31 9.90 8.65 17.80
C ASP A 31 8.71 8.37 16.89
N PHE A 32 7.75 7.58 17.35
CA PHE A 32 6.52 7.34 16.60
C PHE A 32 5.29 7.57 17.47
N GLU A 33 4.23 8.05 16.82
CA GLU A 33 2.90 8.25 17.41
C GLU A 33 1.86 7.63 16.50
N ARG A 34 0.99 6.78 17.05
CA ARG A 34 -0.16 6.21 16.34
C ARG A 34 -1.32 7.20 16.34
N VAL A 35 -1.92 7.38 15.17
CA VAL A 35 -3.03 8.30 14.95
C VAL A 35 -4.34 7.56 15.00
N SER A 36 -5.19 7.95 15.95
CA SER A 36 -6.58 7.47 16.07
C SER A 36 -7.61 8.49 15.55
N GLU A 37 -7.17 9.69 15.18
CA GLU A 37 -8.05 10.74 14.67
C GLU A 37 -8.51 10.41 13.25
N LEU A 38 -9.80 10.12 13.09
CA LEU A 38 -10.41 9.72 11.82
C LEU A 38 -10.06 10.66 10.66
N LYS A 39 -10.03 11.97 10.89
CA LYS A 39 -9.72 12.96 9.85
C LYS A 39 -8.31 12.76 9.28
N LYS A 40 -7.33 12.48 10.14
CA LYS A 40 -5.95 12.23 9.73
C LYS A 40 -5.80 10.85 9.08
N GLN A 41 -6.49 9.82 9.58
CA GLN A 41 -6.52 8.51 8.93
C GLN A 41 -7.10 8.58 7.52
N LEU A 42 -8.18 9.35 7.32
CA LEU A 42 -8.73 9.61 5.98
C LEU A 42 -7.74 10.33 5.05
N GLN A 43 -6.78 11.07 5.61
CA GLN A 43 -5.66 11.68 4.88
C GLN A 43 -4.48 10.71 4.65
N GLY A 44 -4.61 9.44 5.02
CA GLY A 44 -3.54 8.43 4.89
C GLY A 44 -2.44 8.64 5.93
N ILE A 45 -2.81 8.88 7.18
CA ILE A 45 -1.86 9.04 8.30
C ILE A 45 -2.29 8.11 9.43
N ASP A 46 -1.64 6.95 9.51
CA ASP A 46 -1.79 6.00 10.62
C ASP A 46 -0.71 6.20 11.68
N LEU A 47 0.47 6.65 11.25
CA LEU A 47 1.60 6.95 12.13
C LEU A 47 2.26 8.27 11.76
N ILE A 48 2.73 8.96 12.79
CA ILE A 48 3.60 10.12 12.67
C ILE A 48 4.97 9.72 13.21
N LEU A 49 6.00 9.79 12.36
CA LEU A 49 7.38 9.60 12.77
C LEU A 49 8.04 10.96 12.98
N LYS A 50 8.77 11.13 14.07
CA LYS A 50 9.58 12.32 14.33
C LYS A 50 11.06 11.94 14.36
N ASP A 51 11.86 12.48 13.46
CA ASP A 51 13.31 12.29 13.48
C ASP A 51 13.91 12.95 14.73
N LYS A 52 14.62 12.17 15.55
CA LYS A 52 15.17 12.63 16.83
C LYS A 52 16.28 13.68 16.70
N GLN A 53 16.94 13.76 15.55
CA GLN A 53 18.05 14.69 15.32
C GLN A 53 17.57 16.01 14.73
N SER A 54 16.75 15.93 13.68
CA SER A 54 16.25 17.11 12.94
C SER A 54 14.93 17.64 13.45
N GLY A 55 14.16 16.84 14.20
CA GLY A 55 12.80 17.17 14.62
C GLY A 55 11.77 17.11 13.48
N HIS A 56 12.16 16.70 12.27
CA HIS A 56 11.27 16.64 11.12
C HIS A 56 10.22 15.53 11.27
N PHE A 57 9.00 15.80 10.80
CA PHE A 57 7.88 14.87 10.88
C PHE A 57 7.63 14.17 9.55
N PHE A 58 7.36 12.87 9.61
CA PHE A 58 6.96 12.07 8.46
C PHE A 58 5.61 11.40 8.72
N PHE A 59 4.70 11.50 7.75
CA PHE A 59 3.39 10.88 7.81
C PHE A 59 3.41 9.54 7.08
N VAL A 60 2.96 8.50 7.77
CA VAL A 60 3.01 7.12 7.29
C VAL A 60 1.62 6.53 7.23
N ASP A 61 1.33 5.87 6.10
CA ASP A 61 0.10 5.11 5.86
C ASP A 61 0.46 3.61 5.88
N GLU A 62 -0.17 2.84 6.75
CA GLU A 62 0.04 1.41 6.86
C GLU A 62 -0.84 0.68 5.83
N LYS A 63 -0.22 -0.15 4.99
CA LYS A 63 -0.92 -0.95 3.99
C LYS A 63 -0.54 -2.41 4.17
N ALA A 64 -1.51 -3.28 4.45
CA ALA A 64 -1.26 -4.67 4.82
C ALA A 64 -1.89 -5.68 3.85
N GLN A 65 -1.22 -6.80 3.63
CA GLN A 65 -1.72 -7.94 2.84
C GLN A 65 -2.53 -8.92 3.70
N LEU A 66 -3.58 -8.43 4.37
CA LEU A 66 -4.39 -9.24 5.30
C LEU A 66 -5.16 -10.38 4.64
N ASP A 67 -5.35 -10.34 3.32
CA ASP A 67 -5.92 -11.43 2.53
C ASP A 67 -4.95 -12.61 2.33
N TYR A 68 -3.66 -12.43 2.63
CA TYR A 68 -2.57 -13.38 2.37
C TYR A 68 -1.84 -13.78 3.66
N ILE A 69 -2.58 -13.95 4.76
CA ILE A 69 -2.02 -14.44 6.02
C ILE A 69 -1.44 -15.85 5.81
N ASN A 70 -0.25 -16.10 6.37
CA ASN A 70 0.56 -17.31 6.20
C ASN A 70 1.07 -17.53 4.76
N GLU A 71 0.95 -16.52 3.89
CA GLU A 71 1.53 -16.51 2.55
C GLU A 71 2.53 -15.36 2.40
N SER A 72 3.61 -15.60 1.65
CA SER A 72 4.63 -14.59 1.38
C SER A 72 4.62 -14.22 -0.10
N LEU A 73 3.97 -13.09 -0.41
CA LEU A 73 3.96 -12.55 -1.77
C LEU A 73 5.17 -11.64 -2.02
N PRO A 74 5.81 -11.73 -3.21
CA PRO A 74 6.92 -10.86 -3.59
C PRO A 74 6.47 -9.49 -4.14
N THR A 75 5.16 -9.19 -4.08
CA THR A 75 4.53 -8.04 -4.72
C THR A 75 3.64 -7.29 -3.74
N PHE A 76 3.36 -6.03 -4.03
CA PHE A 76 2.32 -5.24 -3.36
C PHE A 76 1.41 -4.55 -4.38
N ALA A 77 0.14 -4.38 -4.04
CA ALA A 77 -0.85 -3.72 -4.88
C ALA A 77 -0.96 -2.24 -4.51
N PHE A 78 -0.76 -1.36 -5.50
CA PHE A 78 -0.96 0.08 -5.36
C PHE A 78 -2.25 0.48 -6.05
N GLU A 79 -3.24 0.93 -5.28
CA GLU A 79 -4.56 1.27 -5.84
C GLU A 79 -4.46 2.55 -6.67
N LEU A 80 -4.82 2.42 -7.94
CA LEU A 80 -4.87 3.53 -8.87
C LEU A 80 -6.26 4.15 -8.90
N PHE A 81 -7.28 3.32 -9.06
CA PHE A 81 -8.68 3.75 -9.18
C PHE A 81 -9.61 2.69 -8.61
N TYR A 82 -10.81 3.11 -8.23
CA TYR A 82 -11.90 2.23 -7.85
C TYR A 82 -13.25 2.88 -8.17
N SER A 83 -14.30 2.08 -8.29
CA SER A 83 -15.68 2.53 -8.48
C SER A 83 -16.42 2.55 -7.15
N LYS A 84 -17.12 3.65 -6.88
CA LYS A 84 -18.01 3.77 -5.73
C LYS A 84 -19.32 4.42 -6.17
N ASN A 85 -20.43 3.71 -5.97
CA ASN A 85 -21.77 4.13 -6.41
C ASN A 85 -21.82 4.49 -7.92
N GLY A 86 -21.13 3.72 -8.75
CA GLY A 86 -21.07 3.93 -10.21
C GLY A 86 -20.14 5.06 -10.66
N VAL A 87 -19.44 5.74 -9.73
CA VAL A 87 -18.51 6.82 -10.03
C VAL A 87 -17.07 6.35 -9.80
N GLN A 88 -16.19 6.55 -10.78
CA GLN A 88 -14.76 6.30 -10.61
C GLN A 88 -14.17 7.28 -9.59
N LYS A 89 -13.35 6.76 -8.69
CA LYS A 89 -12.64 7.47 -7.63
C LYS A 89 -11.15 7.21 -7.77
N GLN A 90 -10.38 8.21 -7.35
CA GLN A 90 -8.93 8.15 -7.31
C GLN A 90 -8.50 7.21 -6.18
N GLY A 91 -7.69 6.21 -6.51
CA GLY A 91 -7.02 5.35 -5.55
C GLY A 91 -5.89 6.07 -4.82
N TRP A 92 -5.51 5.52 -3.68
CA TRP A 92 -4.65 6.21 -2.71
C TRP A 92 -3.23 6.54 -3.21
N LEU A 93 -2.73 5.94 -4.30
CA LEU A 93 -1.39 6.25 -4.82
C LEU A 93 -1.30 7.69 -5.31
N PHE A 94 -2.23 8.09 -6.19
CA PHE A 94 -2.26 9.42 -6.82
C PHE A 94 -3.27 10.39 -6.20
N ASP A 95 -4.00 9.99 -5.15
CA ASP A 95 -4.92 10.88 -4.45
C ASP A 95 -4.20 12.04 -3.74
N VAL A 96 -4.37 13.26 -4.26
CA VAL A 96 -3.74 14.49 -3.74
C VAL A 96 -4.26 14.92 -2.37
N SER A 97 -5.40 14.38 -1.93
CA SER A 97 -5.91 14.63 -0.58
C SER A 97 -5.09 13.89 0.49
N LYS A 98 -4.36 12.84 0.10
CA LYS A 98 -3.49 12.07 0.99
C LYS A 98 -2.22 12.87 1.32
N LYS A 99 -1.91 12.95 2.61
CA LYS A 99 -0.72 13.62 3.16
C LYS A 99 0.42 12.64 3.47
N THR A 100 0.25 11.38 3.09
CA THR A 100 1.24 10.31 3.23
C THR A 100 2.58 10.67 2.58
N HIS A 101 3.66 10.59 3.35
CA HIS A 101 5.04 10.67 2.85
C HIS A 101 5.58 9.26 2.54
N PHE A 102 5.27 8.30 3.41
CA PHE A 102 5.69 6.90 3.25
C PHE A 102 4.53 5.93 3.40
N TYR A 103 4.53 4.88 2.59
CA TYR A 103 3.72 3.70 2.87
C TYR A 103 4.54 2.73 3.70
N ALA A 104 3.99 2.22 4.80
CA ALA A 104 4.51 1.04 5.50
C ALA A 104 3.80 -0.19 4.94
N LEU A 105 4.46 -0.86 3.99
CA LEU A 105 3.92 -2.07 3.35
C LEU A 105 4.16 -3.28 4.26
N VAL A 106 3.07 -3.82 4.81
CA VAL A 106 3.10 -4.98 5.68
C VAL A 106 2.79 -6.24 4.87
N THR A 107 3.76 -7.14 4.81
CA THR A 107 3.75 -8.35 3.96
C THR A 107 4.24 -9.55 4.75
N SER A 108 4.08 -10.76 4.19
CA SER A 108 4.51 -12.02 4.83
C SER A 108 4.01 -12.10 6.29
N ILE A 109 2.71 -11.85 6.47
CA ILE A 109 2.07 -11.80 7.79
C ILE A 109 1.78 -13.24 8.22
N TYR A 110 2.34 -13.67 9.35
CA TYR A 110 2.15 -15.02 9.91
C TYR A 110 1.31 -14.99 11.18
N SER A 111 0.52 -16.03 11.36
CA SER A 111 -0.40 -16.21 12.50
C SER A 111 -0.41 -17.69 12.87
N ASP A 112 -0.01 -18.01 14.11
CA ASP A 112 0.09 -19.39 14.61
C ASP A 112 -1.28 -19.90 15.13
N GLU A 113 -2.11 -18.97 15.60
CA GLU A 113 -3.48 -19.21 16.02
C GLU A 113 -4.41 -18.25 15.29
N ALA A 114 -5.72 -18.48 15.36
CA ALA A 114 -6.70 -17.59 14.76
C ALA A 114 -6.54 -16.17 15.33
N ASP A 115 -6.25 -15.21 14.45
CA ASP A 115 -6.17 -13.79 14.76
C ASP A 115 -5.07 -13.40 15.79
N VAL A 116 -3.97 -14.17 15.88
CA VAL A 116 -2.77 -13.83 16.67
C VAL A 116 -1.56 -13.76 15.75
N PHE A 117 -1.21 -12.55 15.32
CA PHE A 117 -0.08 -12.33 14.42
C PHE A 117 1.26 -12.49 15.14
N THR A 118 2.12 -13.33 14.61
CA THR A 118 3.42 -13.69 15.22
C THR A 118 4.59 -13.02 14.53
N SER A 119 4.50 -12.79 13.22
CA SER A 119 5.51 -12.03 12.48
C SER A 119 4.96 -11.38 11.22
N CYS A 120 5.67 -10.35 10.75
CA CYS A 120 5.46 -9.77 9.43
C CYS A 120 6.74 -9.06 8.96
N ASN A 121 6.78 -8.71 7.68
CA ASN A 121 7.78 -7.82 7.11
C ASN A 121 7.20 -6.42 6.96
N ILE A 122 8.02 -5.40 7.20
CA ILE A 122 7.64 -4.00 6.98
C ILE A 122 8.60 -3.38 5.99
N THR A 123 8.09 -2.90 4.86
CA THR A 123 8.88 -2.16 3.86
C THR A 123 8.34 -0.75 3.73
N PHE A 124 9.17 0.24 4.05
CA PHE A 124 8.83 1.63 3.82
C PHE A 124 9.04 2.00 2.36
N VAL A 125 8.05 2.63 1.74
CA VAL A 125 8.11 3.16 0.37
C VAL A 125 7.87 4.65 0.40
N ASN A 126 8.82 5.44 -0.11
CA ASN A 126 8.62 6.88 -0.25
C ASN A 126 7.67 7.15 -1.41
N ARG A 127 6.50 7.74 -1.11
CA ARG A 127 5.43 7.97 -2.08
C ARG A 127 5.87 8.88 -3.22
N GLU A 128 6.47 10.02 -2.89
CA GLU A 128 6.89 11.01 -3.90
C GLU A 128 7.95 10.43 -4.83
N LYS A 129 8.96 9.75 -4.28
CA LYS A 129 9.98 9.08 -5.09
C LYS A 129 9.37 7.98 -5.96
N LEU A 130 8.40 7.20 -5.44
CA LEU A 130 7.71 6.21 -6.26
C LEU A 130 6.99 6.85 -7.44
N ILE A 131 6.20 7.90 -7.20
CA ILE A 131 5.47 8.62 -8.26
C ILE A 131 6.45 9.21 -9.29
N LEU A 132 7.56 9.80 -8.83
CA LEU A 132 8.60 10.32 -9.71
C LEU A 132 9.22 9.22 -10.59
N ARG A 133 9.59 8.07 -9.99
CA ARG A 133 10.14 6.94 -10.75
C ARG A 133 9.12 6.35 -11.73
N LEU A 134 7.85 6.28 -11.37
CA LEU A 134 6.79 5.85 -12.29
C LEU A 134 6.67 6.82 -13.46
N HIS A 135 6.70 8.12 -13.21
CA HIS A 135 6.70 9.13 -14.26
C HIS A 135 7.91 9.00 -15.20
N GLU A 136 9.12 8.80 -14.66
CA GLU A 136 10.33 8.57 -15.47
C GLU A 136 10.24 7.31 -16.36
N LEU A 137 9.45 6.32 -15.95
CA LEU A 137 9.15 5.11 -16.73
C LEU A 137 7.99 5.30 -17.72
N GLY A 138 7.43 6.51 -17.84
CA GLY A 138 6.25 6.79 -18.66
C GLY A 138 4.92 6.39 -18.03
N LEU A 139 4.94 5.85 -16.80
CA LEU A 139 3.76 5.38 -16.05
C LEU A 139 3.17 6.50 -15.18
N ASN A 140 2.98 7.69 -15.76
CA ASN A 140 2.35 8.81 -15.06
C ASN A 140 0.83 8.60 -14.88
N GLN A 141 0.23 9.42 -14.03
CA GLN A 141 -1.20 9.30 -13.69
C GLN A 141 -2.10 9.34 -14.92
N SER A 142 -1.92 10.32 -15.83
CA SER A 142 -2.76 10.48 -17.01
C SER A 142 -2.68 9.27 -17.95
N PHE A 143 -1.49 8.73 -18.17
CA PHE A 143 -1.30 7.51 -18.96
C PHE A 143 -2.02 6.32 -18.34
N LEU A 144 -1.89 6.12 -17.02
CA LEU A 144 -2.55 5.03 -16.32
C LEU A 144 -4.08 5.19 -16.26
N GLU A 145 -4.58 6.42 -16.22
CA GLU A 145 -6.01 6.74 -16.31
C GLU A 145 -6.58 6.35 -17.68
N GLU A 146 -5.92 6.77 -18.76
CA GLU A 146 -6.32 6.43 -20.14
C GLU A 146 -6.33 4.92 -20.34
N LEU A 147 -5.25 4.24 -19.92
CA LEU A 147 -5.14 2.80 -20.03
C LEU A 147 -6.22 2.06 -19.23
N ALA A 148 -6.57 2.56 -18.04
CA ALA A 148 -7.62 1.99 -17.21
C ALA A 148 -9.02 2.16 -17.86
N LEU A 149 -9.27 3.28 -18.55
CA LEU A 149 -10.52 3.52 -19.27
C LEU A 149 -10.65 2.61 -20.49
N ASP A 150 -9.58 2.44 -21.26
CA ASP A 150 -9.54 1.58 -22.45
C ASP A 150 -9.78 0.11 -22.09
N HIS A 151 -9.37 -0.30 -20.89
CA HIS A 151 -9.44 -1.69 -20.42
C HIS A 151 -10.48 -1.88 -19.30
N LYS A 152 -11.47 -1.00 -19.17
CA LYS A 152 -12.46 -1.02 -18.08
C LYS A 152 -13.27 -2.32 -17.96
N GLU A 153 -13.42 -3.06 -19.06
CA GLU A 153 -14.13 -4.35 -19.11
C GLU A 153 -13.20 -5.56 -18.93
N VAL A 154 -11.88 -5.34 -18.90
CA VAL A 154 -10.90 -6.41 -18.69
C VAL A 154 -10.94 -6.85 -17.22
N ASN A 155 -10.82 -8.15 -16.97
CA ASN A 155 -10.59 -8.71 -15.65
C ASN A 155 -9.28 -9.50 -15.67
N GLY A 156 -8.41 -9.26 -14.69
CA GLY A 156 -7.12 -9.92 -14.55
C GLY A 156 -5.93 -9.05 -14.91
N LYS A 157 -4.83 -9.71 -15.30
CA LYS A 157 -3.51 -9.09 -15.51
C LYS A 157 -3.42 -8.44 -16.89
N LEU A 158 -2.96 -7.19 -16.91
CA LEU A 158 -2.53 -6.46 -18.10
C LEU A 158 -1.03 -6.15 -17.98
N VAL A 159 -0.25 -6.57 -18.98
CA VAL A 159 1.19 -6.28 -19.04
C VAL A 159 1.37 -4.84 -19.49
N LEU A 160 2.25 -4.11 -18.80
CA LEU A 160 2.62 -2.75 -19.17
C LEU A 160 3.87 -2.79 -20.05
N GLU A 161 3.83 -2.09 -21.17
CA GLU A 161 5.05 -1.80 -21.93
C GLU A 161 6.00 -0.98 -21.03
N GLY A 162 7.27 -1.36 -21.02
CA GLY A 162 8.28 -0.73 -20.14
C GLY A 162 8.44 -1.38 -18.76
N LEU A 163 7.62 -2.37 -18.38
CA LEU A 163 7.86 -3.19 -17.19
C LEU A 163 7.99 -4.68 -17.54
N ASP A 164 8.97 -5.36 -16.95
CA ASP A 164 9.00 -6.82 -16.93
C ASP A 164 7.91 -7.33 -15.97
N PRO A 165 6.89 -8.06 -16.45
CA PRO A 165 5.74 -8.48 -15.63
C PRO A 165 6.07 -9.56 -14.60
N LYS A 166 7.28 -10.14 -14.64
CA LYS A 166 7.80 -11.11 -13.68
C LYS A 166 8.82 -10.50 -12.72
N LYS A 167 9.49 -9.41 -13.09
CA LYS A 167 10.54 -8.78 -12.25
C LYS A 167 10.15 -7.44 -11.67
N GLU A 168 9.19 -6.74 -12.26
CA GLU A 168 8.92 -5.34 -11.97
C GLU A 168 7.46 -5.11 -11.60
N GLY A 169 6.54 -5.31 -12.54
CA GLY A 169 5.13 -5.07 -12.25
C GLY A 169 4.19 -5.17 -13.43
N TYR A 170 2.90 -5.01 -13.16
CA TYR A 170 1.79 -5.08 -14.12
C TYR A 170 0.53 -4.43 -13.56
N LEU A 171 -0.46 -4.17 -14.40
CA LEU A 171 -1.80 -3.77 -13.92
C LEU A 171 -2.68 -4.98 -13.65
N TYR A 172 -3.52 -4.87 -12.63
CA TYR A 172 -4.52 -5.87 -12.31
C TYR A 172 -5.90 -5.23 -12.16
N PHE A 173 -6.83 -5.70 -12.99
CA PHE A 173 -8.22 -5.24 -13.02
C PHE A 173 -9.09 -6.26 -12.29
N SER A 174 -9.84 -5.81 -11.28
CA SER A 174 -10.78 -6.67 -10.53
C SER A 174 -12.24 -6.36 -10.89
N SER A 175 -12.54 -6.25 -12.19
CA SER A 175 -13.82 -5.75 -12.71
C SER A 175 -15.01 -6.68 -12.47
N THR A 176 -14.77 -7.99 -12.29
CA THR A 176 -15.84 -8.98 -12.02
C THR A 176 -15.87 -9.47 -10.58
N ASN A 177 -14.75 -9.39 -9.86
CA ASN A 177 -14.58 -10.07 -8.57
C ASN A 177 -14.87 -9.17 -7.36
N LYS A 178 -14.90 -7.85 -7.56
CA LYS A 178 -15.15 -6.85 -6.50
C LYS A 178 -16.16 -5.81 -6.99
N VAL A 179 -17.09 -5.42 -6.12
CA VAL A 179 -18.08 -4.36 -6.40
C VAL A 179 -17.39 -3.05 -6.75
N GLU A 180 -16.27 -2.77 -6.08
CA GLU A 180 -15.48 -1.56 -6.29
C GLU A 180 -14.65 -1.58 -7.57
N LYS A 181 -14.59 -2.70 -8.31
CA LYS A 181 -13.84 -2.84 -9.57
C LYS A 181 -12.46 -2.14 -9.57
N PRO A 182 -11.60 -2.35 -8.54
CA PRO A 182 -10.36 -1.60 -8.43
C PRO A 182 -9.39 -1.96 -9.53
N VAL A 183 -8.62 -0.95 -9.94
CA VAL A 183 -7.46 -1.08 -10.82
C VAL A 183 -6.22 -0.84 -9.96
N ASN A 184 -5.34 -1.84 -9.91
CA ASN A 184 -4.14 -1.79 -9.10
C ASN A 184 -2.89 -1.90 -9.97
N LEU A 185 -1.88 -1.10 -9.65
CA LEU A 185 -0.51 -1.33 -10.11
C LEU A 185 0.16 -2.31 -9.15
N ILE A 186 0.42 -3.52 -9.62
CA ILE A 186 1.12 -4.55 -8.85
C ILE A 186 2.61 -4.39 -9.10
N LEU A 187 3.37 -4.07 -8.05
CA LEU A 187 4.83 -3.91 -8.13
C LEU A 187 5.54 -4.95 -7.27
N ARG A 188 6.69 -5.42 -7.73
CA ARG A 188 7.57 -6.28 -6.94
C ARG A 188 8.28 -5.49 -5.85
N LEU A 189 8.33 -6.06 -4.65
CA LEU A 189 9.03 -5.46 -3.51
C LEU A 189 10.53 -5.29 -3.81
N GLU A 190 11.14 -6.28 -4.47
CA GLU A 190 12.55 -6.20 -4.91
C GLU A 190 12.76 -5.07 -5.91
N PHE A 191 11.84 -4.89 -6.85
CA PHE A 191 11.90 -3.79 -7.82
C PHE A 191 11.87 -2.42 -7.13
N LEU A 192 10.96 -2.23 -6.16
CA LEU A 192 10.88 -0.99 -5.38
C LEU A 192 12.19 -0.66 -4.64
N ASN A 193 12.86 -1.68 -4.10
CA ASN A 193 14.18 -1.51 -3.48
C ASN A 193 15.24 -1.17 -4.54
N ARG A 194 15.25 -1.88 -5.68
CA ARG A 194 16.20 -1.68 -6.79
C ARG A 194 16.15 -0.26 -7.36
N ILE A 195 14.96 0.32 -7.52
CA ILE A 195 14.79 1.70 -8.04
C ILE A 195 14.98 2.78 -6.95
N GLY A 196 15.33 2.38 -5.72
CA GLY A 196 15.72 3.28 -4.63
C GLY A 196 14.55 4.01 -3.96
N VAL A 197 13.32 3.51 -4.10
CA VAL A 197 12.13 4.12 -3.49
C VAL A 197 11.70 3.43 -2.20
N ALA A 198 12.20 2.21 -1.95
CA ALA A 198 11.85 1.42 -0.79
C ALA A 198 13.05 1.00 0.06
N LYS A 199 12.77 0.75 1.34
CA LYS A 199 13.70 0.13 2.27
C LYS A 199 12.95 -0.74 3.27
N ARG A 200 13.40 -1.98 3.43
CA ARG A 200 12.87 -2.92 4.41
C ARG A 200 13.37 -2.58 5.82
N LEU A 201 12.46 -2.58 6.80
CA LEU A 201 12.74 -2.39 8.22
C LEU A 201 13.05 -3.73 8.92
N ILE A 202 12.18 -4.72 8.67
CA ILE A 202 12.25 -6.10 9.17
C ILE A 202 11.88 -7.06 8.05
#